data_AF-A0A564Y072-F1
#
_entry.id   AF-A0A564Y072-F1
#
_cell.length_a   1.000
_cell.length_b   1.000
_cell.length_c   1.000
_cell.angle_alpha   90.00
_cell.angle_beta   90.00
_cell.angle_gamma   90.00
#
_symmetry.space_group_name_H-M   'P 1'
#
loop_
_entity.id
_entity.type
_entity.pdbx_description
1 polymer ?
#
loop_
_entity_poly.entity_id
_entity_poly.type
_entity_poly.pdbx_seq_one_letter_code
_entity_poly.pdbx_strand_id
1 'polypeptide(L)'
;MLSTILGVGVGFAIAFGVKATNPDEVTITWIKLPGDIYLRILTLTILPLIVANIFLVTATLDLKKNVNLIGTLIGTACAAIIQPGSRILIEGGDSNSQLEGSGLSASDVFRDIFMNLFPDNIIGVALFQYRTEVINGTTGEKTVNSETPGSNTIGILFISVVFGAAANAVGKMAKPLIKFFEAVSAVVTKLMAIFLRLWSPGPRVS
;
A
#
# COMPACT_ATOMS: atom_id res chain seq x y z
N MET A 1 12.29 -19.99 -5.24
CA MET A 1 13.42 -19.04 -5.06
C MET A 1 14.34 -18.99 -6.27
N LEU A 2 14.79 -20.12 -6.85
CA LEU A 2 15.63 -20.07 -8.05
C LEU A 2 14.91 -19.48 -9.27
N SER A 3 13.64 -19.87 -9.51
CA SER A 3 12.78 -19.32 -10.57
C SER A 3 12.59 -17.80 -10.47
N THR A 4 12.39 -17.27 -9.26
CA THR A 4 12.22 -15.82 -9.04
C THR A 4 13.51 -15.04 -9.25
N ILE A 5 14.65 -15.59 -8.85
CA ILE A 5 15.97 -14.96 -9.06
C ILE A 5 16.31 -14.92 -10.55
N LEU A 6 16.09 -16.04 -11.26
CA LEU A 6 16.27 -16.10 -12.71
C LEU A 6 15.34 -15.12 -13.44
N GLY A 7 14.06 -15.05 -13.04
CA GLY A 7 13.10 -14.10 -13.60
C GLY A 7 13.53 -12.65 -13.44
N VAL A 8 14.04 -12.26 -12.26
CA VAL A 8 14.59 -10.92 -12.02
C VAL A 8 15.82 -10.66 -12.90
N GLY A 9 16.74 -11.62 -13.01
CA GLY A 9 17.93 -11.50 -13.85
C GLY A 9 17.60 -11.32 -15.33
N VAL A 10 16.68 -12.13 -15.86
CA VAL A 10 16.18 -12.01 -17.24
C VAL A 10 15.48 -10.66 -17.44
N GLY A 11 14.68 -10.21 -16.46
CA GLY A 11 14.02 -8.91 -16.49
C GLY A 11 15.01 -7.75 -16.61
N PHE A 12 16.10 -7.77 -15.85
CA PHE A 12 17.16 -6.76 -15.98
C PHE A 12 17.87 -6.82 -17.34
N ALA A 13 18.21 -8.00 -17.83
CA ALA A 13 18.85 -8.16 -19.14
C ALA A 13 17.98 -7.59 -20.28
N ILE A 14 16.68 -7.90 -20.26
CA ILE A 14 15.70 -7.36 -21.21
C ILE A 14 15.59 -5.83 -21.04
N ALA A 15 15.50 -5.32 -19.80
CA ALA A 15 15.40 -3.89 -19.55
C ALA A 15 16.60 -3.10 -20.08
N PHE A 16 17.83 -3.60 -19.89
CA PHE A 16 19.03 -2.98 -20.43
C PHE A 16 19.10 -3.06 -21.96
N GLY A 17 18.71 -4.20 -22.55
CA GLY A 17 18.65 -4.38 -24.00
C GLY A 17 17.64 -3.44 -24.66
N VAL A 18 16.44 -3.33 -24.08
CA VAL A 18 15.40 -2.40 -24.55
C VAL A 18 15.87 -0.96 -24.38
N LYS A 19 16.50 -0.59 -23.24
CA LYS A 19 17.02 0.76 -23.02
C LYS A 19 18.09 1.17 -24.04
N ALA A 20 18.93 0.25 -24.50
CA ALA A 20 19.97 0.53 -25.49
C ALA A 20 19.42 0.90 -26.88
N THR A 21 18.18 0.50 -27.18
CA THR A 21 17.53 0.73 -28.48
C THR A 21 16.75 2.04 -28.60
N ASN A 22 16.71 2.88 -27.55
CA ASN A 22 15.92 4.12 -27.48
C ASN A 22 14.48 3.96 -28.02
N PRO A 23 13.66 3.08 -27.42
CA PRO A 23 12.34 2.76 -27.93
C PRO A 23 11.36 3.93 -27.74
N ASP A 24 10.38 3.98 -28.63
CA ASP A 24 9.25 4.90 -28.58
C ASP A 24 8.37 4.69 -27.32
N GLU A 25 7.73 5.76 -26.82
CA GLU A 25 6.93 5.74 -25.58
C GLU A 25 5.77 4.74 -25.63
N VAL A 26 5.20 4.54 -26.82
CA VAL A 26 4.12 3.55 -27.03
C VAL A 26 4.65 2.14 -26.77
N THR A 27 5.84 1.82 -27.26
CA THR A 27 6.47 0.49 -27.08
C THR A 27 6.76 0.21 -25.61
N ILE A 28 7.24 1.22 -24.88
CA ILE A 28 7.49 1.12 -23.44
C ILE A 28 6.18 0.86 -22.68
N THR A 29 5.09 1.51 -23.08
CA THR A 29 3.76 1.33 -22.46
C THR A 29 3.26 -0.11 -22.62
N TRP A 30 3.36 -0.68 -23.82
CA TRP A 30 2.95 -2.07 -24.07
C TRP A 30 3.82 -3.09 -23.33
N ILE A 31 5.12 -2.84 -23.18
CA ILE A 31 6.04 -3.69 -22.41
C ILE A 31 5.70 -3.68 -20.92
N LYS A 32 5.26 -2.52 -20.36
CA LYS A 32 4.92 -2.37 -18.94
C LYS A 32 3.55 -2.95 -18.57
N LEU A 33 2.61 -2.96 -19.52
CA LEU A 33 1.23 -3.41 -19.36
C LEU A 33 1.05 -4.73 -18.58
N PRO A 34 1.78 -5.83 -18.86
CA PRO A 34 1.66 -7.06 -18.06
C PRO A 34 2.01 -6.83 -16.57
N GLY A 35 3.06 -6.05 -16.28
CA GLY A 35 3.44 -5.71 -14.91
C GLY A 35 2.37 -4.89 -14.21
N ASP A 36 1.75 -3.93 -14.91
CA ASP A 36 0.68 -3.10 -14.35
C ASP A 36 -0.59 -3.92 -14.04
N ILE A 37 -0.96 -4.87 -14.89
CA ILE A 37 -2.05 -5.81 -14.63
C ILE A 37 -1.76 -6.65 -13.39
N TYR A 38 -0.54 -7.18 -13.27
CA TYR A 38 -0.11 -7.94 -12.11
C TYR A 38 -0.24 -7.12 -10.81
N LEU A 39 0.28 -5.88 -10.80
CA LEU A 39 0.16 -4.98 -9.65
C LEU A 39 -1.31 -4.68 -9.32
N ARG A 40 -2.15 -4.45 -10.32
CA ARG A 40 -3.59 -4.18 -10.11
C ARG A 40 -4.32 -5.37 -9.48
N ILE A 41 -4.00 -6.60 -9.89
CA ILE A 41 -4.56 -7.82 -9.28
C ILE A 41 -4.09 -7.96 -7.83
N LEU A 42 -2.81 -7.70 -7.54
CA LEU A 42 -2.30 -7.73 -6.16
C LEU A 42 -3.03 -6.71 -5.28
N THR A 43 -3.15 -5.46 -5.73
CA THR A 43 -3.85 -4.40 -5.00
C THR A 43 -5.35 -4.71 -4.80
N LEU A 44 -6.00 -5.41 -5.73
CA LEU A 44 -7.37 -5.87 -5.54
C LEU A 44 -7.50 -6.88 -4.40
N THR A 45 -6.53 -7.79 -4.27
CA THR A 45 -6.55 -8.84 -3.25
C THR A 45 -6.08 -8.37 -1.87
N ILE A 46 -5.29 -7.29 -1.80
CA ILE A 46 -4.69 -6.83 -0.55
C ILE A 46 -5.75 -6.26 0.41
N LEU A 47 -6.74 -5.52 -0.11
CA LEU A 47 -7.74 -4.85 0.72
C LEU A 47 -8.62 -5.86 1.49
N PRO A 48 -9.26 -6.85 0.85
CA PRO A 48 -10.04 -7.86 1.57
C PRO A 48 -9.19 -8.66 2.56
N LEU A 49 -7.93 -8.94 2.21
CA LEU A 49 -7.01 -9.71 3.03
C LEU A 49 -6.61 -8.94 4.29
N ILE A 50 -6.29 -7.65 4.16
CA ILE A 50 -5.95 -6.78 5.29
C ILE A 50 -7.13 -6.69 6.26
N VAL A 51 -8.34 -6.41 5.77
CA VAL A 51 -9.53 -6.29 6.61
C VAL A 51 -9.77 -7.58 7.41
N ALA A 52 -9.81 -8.72 6.72
CA ALA A 52 -10.09 -10.00 7.37
C ALA A 52 -9.00 -10.38 8.38
N ASN A 53 -7.73 -10.21 8.03
CA ASN A 53 -6.62 -10.57 8.92
C ASN A 53 -6.52 -9.66 10.13
N ILE A 54 -6.65 -8.34 9.96
CA ILE A 54 -6.59 -7.40 11.08
C ILE A 54 -7.79 -7.61 12.01
N PHE A 55 -8.99 -7.78 11.46
CA PHE A 55 -10.16 -8.11 12.27
C PHE A 55 -9.94 -9.41 13.07
N LEU A 56 -9.47 -10.49 12.45
CA LEU A 56 -9.18 -11.76 13.13
C LEU A 56 -8.14 -11.60 14.24
N VAL A 57 -7.04 -10.93 13.93
CA VAL A 57 -5.93 -10.67 14.87
C VAL A 57 -6.46 -9.92 16.08
N THR A 58 -7.21 -8.84 15.90
CA THR A 58 -7.73 -8.06 17.04
C THR A 58 -8.88 -8.76 17.76
N ALA A 59 -9.70 -9.57 17.07
CA ALA A 59 -10.81 -10.30 17.69
C ALA A 59 -10.35 -11.48 18.56
N THR A 60 -9.17 -12.05 18.30
CA THR A 60 -8.67 -13.26 18.97
C THR A 60 -7.54 -13.01 19.96
N LEU A 61 -6.90 -11.84 19.92
CA LEU A 61 -5.76 -11.51 20.77
C LEU A 61 -6.17 -10.61 21.95
N ASP A 62 -5.68 -10.96 23.14
CA ASP A 62 -5.60 -10.03 24.25
C ASP A 62 -4.45 -9.05 23.98
N LEU A 63 -4.75 -7.76 23.78
CA LEU A 63 -3.79 -6.69 23.42
C LEU A 63 -2.82 -6.30 24.56
N LYS A 64 -2.46 -7.24 25.43
CA LYS A 64 -1.61 -7.00 26.61
C LYS A 64 -0.11 -7.16 26.34
N LYS A 65 0.29 -7.41 25.10
CA LYS A 65 1.69 -7.57 24.69
C LYS A 65 2.31 -6.23 24.30
N ASN A 66 3.53 -6.00 24.80
CA ASN A 66 4.35 -4.86 24.44
C ASN A 66 4.66 -4.87 22.94
N VAL A 67 4.17 -3.86 22.22
CA VAL A 67 4.62 -3.55 20.87
C VAL A 67 6.09 -3.13 20.91
N ASN A 68 6.92 -3.73 20.06
CA ASN A 68 8.37 -3.44 19.98
C ASN A 68 8.63 -2.06 19.37
N LEU A 69 8.33 -1.01 20.12
CA LEU A 69 8.47 0.38 19.70
C LEU A 69 9.95 0.78 19.50
N ILE A 70 10.85 0.19 20.30
CA ILE A 70 12.30 0.46 20.25
C ILE A 70 12.88 0.07 18.89
N GLY A 71 12.52 -1.09 18.36
CA GLY A 71 13.01 -1.55 17.04
C GLY A 71 12.51 -0.65 15.90
N THR A 72 11.26 -0.20 15.99
CA THR A 72 10.68 0.73 14.99
C THR A 72 11.36 2.10 15.03
N LEU A 73 11.63 2.62 16.23
CA LEU A 73 12.30 3.90 16.41
C LEU A 73 13.74 3.86 15.89
N ILE A 74 14.51 2.82 16.25
CA ILE A 74 15.89 2.65 15.77
C ILE A 74 15.91 2.49 14.26
N GLY A 75 15.03 1.65 13.69
CA GLY A 75 14.94 1.47 12.23
C GLY A 75 14.62 2.77 11.51
N THR A 76 13.69 3.57 12.03
CA THR A 76 13.31 4.87 11.45
C THR A 76 14.44 5.89 11.56
N ALA A 77 15.12 5.94 12.71
CA ALA A 77 16.29 6.81 12.91
C ALA A 77 17.45 6.45 11.99
N CYS A 78 17.78 5.16 11.86
CA CYS A 78 18.80 4.69 10.93
C CYS A 78 18.43 5.03 9.48
N ALA A 79 17.18 4.83 9.07
CA ALA A 79 16.72 5.18 7.73
C ALA A 79 16.79 6.70 7.46
N ALA A 80 16.46 7.53 8.45
CA ALA A 80 16.52 8.99 8.34
C ALA A 80 17.96 9.52 8.21
N ILE A 81 18.93 8.84 8.85
CA ILE A 81 20.36 9.20 8.75
C ILE A 81 20.94 8.74 7.41
N ILE A 82 20.64 7.52 6.99
CA ILE A 82 21.19 6.92 5.76
C ILE A 82 20.56 7.56 4.51
N GLN A 83 19.32 8.07 4.62
CA GLN A 83 18.55 8.64 3.51
C GLN A 83 18.64 7.82 2.21
N PRO A 84 18.35 6.50 2.26
CA PRO A 84 18.49 5.65 1.09
C PRO A 84 17.56 6.15 -0.03
N GLY A 85 18.12 6.43 -1.21
CA GLY A 85 17.38 6.91 -2.37
C GLY A 85 17.25 8.44 -2.49
N SER A 86 17.98 9.23 -1.70
CA SER A 86 18.11 10.66 -1.98
C SER A 86 18.78 10.86 -3.34
N ARG A 87 18.07 11.48 -4.29
CA ARG A 87 18.57 11.77 -5.64
C ARG A 87 19.71 12.79 -5.67
N ILE A 88 20.10 13.32 -4.51
CA ILE A 88 21.16 14.32 -4.32
C ILE A 88 22.52 13.87 -4.88
N LEU A 89 22.75 12.56 -5.07
CA LEU A 89 24.00 12.05 -5.64
C LEU A 89 23.93 11.72 -7.14
N ILE A 90 22.79 11.92 -7.81
CA ILE A 90 22.60 11.66 -9.25
C ILE A 90 22.08 12.94 -9.93
N GLU A 91 22.74 14.08 -9.73
CA GLU A 91 22.48 15.28 -10.54
C GLU A 91 23.73 16.17 -10.55
N GLY A 92 24.70 15.78 -11.38
CA GLY A 92 25.57 16.74 -12.05
C GLY A 92 24.91 17.10 -13.38
N GLY A 93 24.02 18.09 -13.38
CA GLY A 93 23.34 18.57 -14.59
C GLY A 93 22.03 19.29 -14.29
N ASP A 94 22.05 20.61 -14.47
CA ASP A 94 20.93 21.55 -14.52
C ASP A 94 19.97 21.63 -13.33
N SER A 95 20.34 22.54 -12.43
CA SER A 95 19.51 23.22 -11.44
C SER A 95 18.31 23.93 -12.07
N ASN A 96 17.25 23.19 -12.47
CA ASN A 96 15.90 23.77 -12.53
C ASN A 96 14.74 22.75 -12.46
N SER A 97 14.98 21.50 -12.10
CA SER A 97 13.93 20.64 -11.57
C SER A 97 13.71 21.00 -10.10
N GLN A 98 13.22 22.22 -9.87
CA GLN A 98 12.59 22.60 -8.62
C GLN A 98 11.47 21.57 -8.44
N LEU A 99 11.75 20.52 -7.67
CA LEU A 99 10.75 19.62 -7.14
C LEU A 99 9.70 20.55 -6.56
N GLU A 100 8.54 20.62 -7.22
CA GLU A 100 7.34 21.17 -6.63
C GLU A 100 7.07 20.30 -5.40
N GLY A 101 7.77 20.59 -4.31
CA GLY A 101 7.31 20.28 -2.98
C GLY A 101 5.91 20.84 -2.98
N SER A 102 4.94 19.93 -2.91
CA SER A 102 3.54 20.04 -3.32
C SER A 102 2.72 21.25 -2.82
N GLY A 103 3.33 22.33 -2.31
CA GLY A 103 2.71 23.45 -1.62
C GLY A 103 2.06 23.03 -0.29
N LEU A 104 2.04 21.73 0.02
CA LEU A 104 1.42 21.16 1.20
C LEU A 104 2.26 21.44 2.42
N SER A 105 1.64 22.07 3.42
CA SER A 105 2.22 22.22 4.73
C SER A 105 2.19 20.88 5.45
N ALA A 106 3.13 20.64 6.37
CA ALA A 106 3.09 19.47 7.25
C ALA A 106 1.76 19.38 8.03
N SER A 107 1.15 20.53 8.33
CA SER A 107 -0.18 20.62 8.93
C SER A 107 -1.29 20.06 8.01
N ASP A 108 -1.19 20.27 6.70
CA ASP A 108 -2.18 19.79 5.73
C ASP A 108 -2.08 18.25 5.64
N VAL A 109 -0.87 17.72 5.57
CA VAL A 109 -0.63 16.27 5.57
C VAL A 109 -1.09 15.61 6.87
N PHE A 110 -0.83 16.23 8.03
CA PHE A 110 -1.30 15.72 9.31
C PHE A 110 -2.83 15.70 9.40
N ARG A 111 -3.47 16.77 8.90
CA ARG A 111 -4.93 16.83 8.79
C ARG A 111 -5.47 15.73 7.87
N ASP A 112 -4.86 15.52 6.70
CA ASP A 112 -5.26 14.46 5.77
C ASP A 112 -5.15 13.08 6.43
N ILE A 113 -4.08 12.80 7.17
CA ILE A 113 -3.93 11.55 7.93
C ILE A 113 -5.05 11.41 8.95
N PHE A 114 -5.36 12.47 9.71
CA PHE A 114 -6.38 12.42 10.75
C PHE A 114 -7.79 12.22 10.18
N MET A 115 -8.13 12.92 9.09
CA MET A 115 -9.41 12.74 8.38
C MET A 115 -9.51 11.35 7.77
N ASN A 116 -8.41 10.81 7.26
CA ASN A 116 -8.37 9.43 6.78
C ASN A 116 -8.45 8.40 7.92
N LEU A 117 -8.02 8.72 9.13
CA LEU A 117 -8.13 7.82 10.28
C LEU A 117 -9.57 7.69 10.77
N PHE A 118 -10.34 8.78 10.73
CA PHE A 118 -11.75 8.84 11.13
C PHE A 118 -12.64 9.16 9.92
N PRO A 119 -12.84 8.22 8.99
CA PRO A 119 -13.67 8.45 7.82
C PRO A 119 -15.14 8.67 8.24
N ASP A 120 -15.84 9.49 7.47
CA ASP A 120 -17.29 9.72 7.61
C ASP A 120 -18.12 8.52 7.10
N ASN A 121 -17.54 7.69 6.24
CA ASN A 121 -18.19 6.52 5.65
C ASN A 121 -17.29 5.26 5.61
N ILE A 122 -17.75 4.17 6.24
CA ILE A 122 -17.07 2.87 6.28
C ILE A 122 -16.98 2.19 4.91
N ILE A 123 -17.94 2.40 4.02
CA ILE A 123 -17.91 1.84 2.66
C ILE A 123 -17.11 2.77 1.75
N GLY A 124 -17.27 4.09 1.93
CA GLY A 124 -16.57 5.13 1.18
C GLY A 124 -15.05 5.01 1.29
N VAL A 125 -14.54 4.59 2.45
CA VAL A 125 -13.11 4.40 2.72
C VAL A 125 -12.40 3.44 1.74
N ALA A 126 -13.13 2.52 1.10
CA ALA A 126 -12.57 1.59 0.12
C ALA A 126 -12.44 2.19 -1.28
N LEU A 127 -13.13 3.31 -1.54
CA LEU A 127 -13.25 3.94 -2.85
C LEU A 127 -12.63 5.34 -2.89
N PHE A 128 -12.62 6.05 -1.76
CA PHE A 128 -12.18 7.43 -1.65
C PHE A 128 -11.22 7.63 -0.47
N GLN A 129 -10.34 8.62 -0.62
CA GLN A 129 -9.41 9.07 0.41
C GLN A 129 -9.39 10.61 0.45
N TYR A 130 -9.18 11.16 1.63
CA TYR A 130 -8.98 12.60 1.80
C TYR A 130 -7.56 12.98 1.43
N ARG A 131 -7.43 13.94 0.52
CA ARG A 131 -6.16 14.55 0.16
C ARG A 131 -6.33 16.06 -0.01
N THR A 132 -5.38 16.82 0.49
CA THR A 132 -5.28 18.24 0.20
C THR A 132 -4.60 18.41 -1.16
N GLU A 133 -5.25 19.14 -2.07
CA GLU A 133 -4.73 19.43 -3.40
C GLU A 133 -4.49 20.93 -3.56
N VAL A 134 -3.34 21.29 -4.11
CA VAL A 134 -3.01 22.68 -4.43
C VAL A 134 -3.54 22.97 -5.83
N ILE A 135 -4.54 23.84 -5.92
CA ILE A 135 -5.18 24.17 -7.19
C ILE A 135 -4.35 25.20 -7.96
N ASN A 136 -3.77 26.18 -7.25
CA ASN A 136 -2.96 27.23 -7.86
C ASN A 136 -1.61 27.36 -7.14
N GLY A 137 -0.53 26.91 -7.77
CA GLY A 137 0.83 27.02 -7.24
C GLY A 137 1.34 28.46 -7.09
N THR A 138 0.80 29.41 -7.86
CA THR A 138 1.15 30.83 -7.83
C THR A 138 0.40 31.65 -6.76
N THR A 139 -0.84 31.28 -6.43
CA THR A 139 -1.68 31.98 -5.43
C THR A 139 -1.68 31.28 -4.06
N GLY A 140 -1.15 30.05 -3.98
CA GLY A 140 -1.15 29.25 -2.75
C GLY A 140 -2.55 28.76 -2.34
N GLU A 141 -3.50 28.77 -3.27
CA GLU A 141 -4.88 28.37 -3.02
C GLU A 141 -4.98 26.83 -2.94
N LYS A 142 -5.46 26.35 -1.80
CA LYS A 142 -5.55 24.93 -1.47
C LYS A 142 -7.01 24.53 -1.37
N THR A 143 -7.39 23.44 -2.02
CA THR A 143 -8.64 22.77 -1.66
C THR A 143 -8.35 21.74 -0.60
N VAL A 144 -8.82 22.07 0.59
CA VAL A 144 -8.72 21.20 1.75
C VAL A 144 -9.98 20.33 1.74
N ASN A 145 -9.82 19.01 1.67
CA ASN A 145 -10.86 17.97 1.56
C ASN A 145 -11.29 17.57 0.13
N SER A 146 -10.35 17.38 -0.81
CA SER A 146 -10.65 16.68 -2.07
C SER A 146 -10.82 15.18 -1.76
N GLU A 147 -12.03 14.63 -1.97
CA GLU A 147 -12.23 13.18 -2.01
C GLU A 147 -11.62 12.67 -3.32
N THR A 148 -10.37 12.21 -3.24
CA THR A 148 -9.69 11.64 -4.39
C THR A 148 -10.09 10.18 -4.53
N PRO A 149 -10.40 9.69 -5.75
CA PRO A 149 -10.56 8.26 -6.01
C PRO A 149 -9.32 7.48 -5.57
N GLY A 150 -9.49 6.53 -4.66
CA GLY A 150 -8.41 5.77 -4.06
C GLY A 150 -8.83 5.16 -2.73
N SER A 151 -8.32 3.97 -2.41
CA SER A 151 -8.65 3.30 -1.14
C SER A 151 -7.88 3.92 0.02
N ASN A 152 -8.59 4.49 0.99
CA ASN A 152 -8.02 4.94 2.25
C ASN A 152 -7.64 3.76 3.16
N THR A 153 -6.40 3.30 3.01
CA THR A 153 -5.89 2.14 3.75
C THR A 153 -5.78 2.39 5.26
N ILE A 154 -5.52 3.64 5.69
CA ILE A 154 -5.41 4.01 7.11
C ILE A 154 -6.76 3.83 7.80
N GLY A 155 -7.83 4.36 7.22
CA GLY A 155 -9.18 4.24 7.74
C GLY A 155 -9.66 2.79 7.77
N ILE A 156 -9.37 2.02 6.71
CA ILE A 156 -9.66 0.58 6.65
C ILE A 156 -9.03 -0.16 7.82
N LEU A 157 -7.75 0.11 8.11
CA LEU A 157 -7.02 -0.49 9.23
C LEU A 157 -7.66 -0.11 10.57
N PHE A 158 -7.92 1.18 10.78
CA PHE A 158 -8.52 1.67 12.01
C PHE A 158 -9.88 1.02 12.30
N ILE A 159 -10.78 1.03 11.31
CA ILE A 159 -12.09 0.39 11.41
C ILE A 159 -11.93 -1.10 11.71
N SER A 160 -11.04 -1.81 11.00
CA SER A 160 -10.83 -3.25 11.19
C SER A 160 -10.37 -3.58 12.61
N VAL A 161 -9.48 -2.76 13.19
CA VAL A 161 -9.03 -2.90 14.58
C VAL A 161 -10.17 -2.64 15.56
N VAL A 162 -10.91 -1.53 15.39
CA VAL A 162 -12.03 -1.18 16.29
C VAL A 162 -13.13 -2.24 16.26
N PHE A 163 -13.51 -2.72 15.06
CA PHE A 163 -14.49 -3.80 14.90
C PHE A 163 -13.98 -5.12 15.48
N GLY A 164 -12.71 -5.45 15.29
CA GLY A 164 -12.10 -6.64 15.88
C GLY A 164 -12.09 -6.57 17.41
N ALA A 165 -11.74 -5.42 18.00
CA ALA A 165 -11.75 -5.21 19.44
C ALA A 165 -13.18 -5.27 20.01
N ALA A 166 -14.15 -4.69 19.32
CA ALA A 166 -15.56 -4.79 19.69
C ALA A 166 -16.07 -6.25 19.63
N ALA A 167 -15.68 -7.01 18.59
CA ALA A 167 -16.00 -8.42 18.48
C ALA A 167 -15.38 -9.25 19.62
N ASN A 168 -14.14 -8.94 20.03
CA ASN A 168 -13.50 -9.55 21.20
C ASN A 168 -14.30 -9.27 22.48
N ALA A 169 -14.71 -8.02 22.71
CA ALA A 169 -15.49 -7.62 23.88
C ALA A 169 -16.88 -8.28 23.95
N VAL A 170 -17.52 -8.51 22.80
CA VAL A 170 -18.82 -9.22 22.69
C VAL A 170 -18.69 -10.73 22.96
N GLY A 171 -17.49 -11.29 22.83
CA GLY A 171 -17.18 -12.66 23.23
C GLY A 171 -17.95 -13.72 22.42
N LYS A 172 -18.75 -14.55 23.09
CA LYS A 172 -19.39 -15.73 22.46
C LYS A 172 -20.36 -15.37 21.33
N MET A 173 -21.03 -14.21 21.39
CA MET A 173 -21.96 -13.80 20.33
C MET A 173 -21.24 -13.40 19.03
N ALA A 174 -19.97 -13.02 19.09
CA ALA A 174 -19.18 -12.67 17.91
C ALA A 174 -18.62 -13.88 17.15
N LYS A 175 -18.77 -15.12 17.68
CA LYS A 175 -18.22 -16.33 17.05
C LYS A 175 -18.65 -16.56 15.60
N PRO A 176 -19.93 -16.36 15.20
CA PRO A 176 -20.32 -16.48 13.80
C PRO A 176 -19.61 -15.46 12.90
N LEU A 177 -19.44 -14.22 13.38
CA LEU A 177 -18.75 -13.16 12.65
C LEU A 177 -17.26 -13.47 12.49
N ILE A 178 -16.61 -13.97 13.54
CA ILE A 178 -15.20 -14.39 13.46
C ILE A 178 -15.01 -15.51 12.43
N LYS A 179 -15.89 -16.54 12.44
CA LYS A 179 -15.84 -17.62 11.44
C LYS A 179 -16.07 -17.13 10.02
N PHE A 180 -16.92 -16.12 9.84
CA PHE A 180 -17.13 -15.50 8.53
C PHE A 180 -15.83 -14.87 8.01
N PHE A 181 -15.17 -14.02 8.80
CA PHE A 181 -13.92 -13.39 8.39
C PHE A 181 -12.76 -14.39 8.24
N GLU A 182 -12.77 -15.50 9.00
CA GLU A 182 -11.82 -16.60 8.83
C GLU A 182 -12.00 -17.28 7.47
N ALA A 183 -13.26 -17.56 7.08
CA ALA A 183 -13.58 -18.11 5.77
C ALA A 183 -13.18 -17.14 4.64
N VAL A 184 -13.45 -15.83 4.79
CA VAL A 184 -13.04 -14.82 3.81
C VAL A 184 -11.51 -14.79 3.67
N SER A 185 -10.76 -14.73 4.77
CA SER A 185 -9.29 -14.75 4.73
C SER A 185 -8.76 -16.00 4.03
N ALA A 186 -9.31 -17.18 4.34
CA ALA A 186 -8.91 -18.44 3.70
C ALA A 186 -9.19 -18.45 2.18
N VAL A 187 -10.37 -17.96 1.76
CA VAL A 187 -10.74 -17.87 0.34
C VAL A 187 -9.84 -16.89 -0.39
N VAL A 188 -9.63 -15.69 0.16
CA VAL A 188 -8.78 -14.66 -0.44
C VAL A 188 -7.32 -15.12 -0.51
N THR A 189 -6.83 -15.82 0.52
CA THR A 189 -5.48 -16.41 0.52
C THR A 189 -5.32 -17.45 -0.58
N LYS A 190 -6.32 -18.34 -0.79
CA LYS A 190 -6.30 -19.30 -1.90
C LYS A 190 -6.32 -18.59 -3.25
N LEU A 191 -7.14 -17.55 -3.39
CA LEU A 191 -7.23 -16.74 -4.61
C LEU A 191 -5.91 -16.03 -4.92
N MET A 192 -5.25 -15.44 -3.92
CA MET A 192 -3.91 -14.87 -4.05
C MET A 192 -2.87 -15.91 -4.46
N ALA A 193 -2.92 -17.12 -3.89
CA ALA A 193 -2.02 -18.20 -4.25
C ALA A 193 -2.21 -18.66 -5.72
N ILE A 194 -3.45 -18.68 -6.22
CA ILE A 194 -3.75 -18.99 -7.63
C ILE A 194 -3.14 -17.90 -8.54
N PHE A 195 -3.31 -16.62 -8.20
CA PHE A 195 -2.74 -15.54 -9.00
C PHE A 195 -1.21 -15.53 -9.01
N LEU A 196 -0.57 -15.79 -7.85
CA LEU A 196 0.88 -15.91 -7.78
C LEU A 196 1.39 -17.10 -8.60
N ARG A 197 0.67 -18.23 -8.61
CA ARG A 197 1.00 -19.39 -9.46
C ARG A 197 0.86 -19.08 -10.95
N LEU A 198 -0.10 -18.24 -11.34
CA LEU A 198 -0.31 -17.85 -12.72
C LEU A 198 0.87 -17.01 -13.27
N TRP A 199 1.44 -16.14 -12.44
CA TRP A 199 2.51 -15.22 -12.84
C TRP A 199 3.93 -15.74 -12.56
N SER A 200 4.08 -16.56 -11.52
CA SER A 200 5.36 -17.13 -11.11
C SER A 200 5.26 -18.66 -11.17
N PRO A 201 5.77 -19.29 -12.24
CA PRO A 201 5.90 -20.74 -12.30
C PRO A 201 7.06 -21.16 -11.38
N GLY A 202 6.77 -21.25 -10.09
CA GLY A 202 7.62 -21.86 -9.06
C GLY A 202 7.13 -23.28 -8.73
N PRO A 203 8.02 -24.20 -8.28
CA PRO A 203 7.71 -25.61 -8.17
C PRO A 203 6.58 -25.86 -7.17
N ARG A 204 5.75 -26.85 -7.51
CA ARG A 204 4.58 -27.28 -6.74
C ARG A 204 5.01 -27.63 -5.32
N VAL A 205 4.59 -26.84 -4.34
CA VAL A 205 4.56 -27.34 -2.96
C VAL A 205 3.25 -28.11 -2.85
N SER A 206 3.40 -29.44 -2.87
CA SER A 206 2.38 -30.45 -2.56
C SER A 206 1.87 -30.29 -1.14
#